data_AF-I1QMS1-F1
#
_entry.id   AF-I1QMS1-F1
#
_cell.length_a   1.000
_cell.length_b   1.000
_cell.length_c   1.000
_cell.angle_alpha   90.00
_cell.angle_beta   90.00
_cell.angle_gamma   90.00
#
_symmetry.space_group_name_H-M   'P 1'
#
loop_
_entity.id
_entity.type
_entity.pdbx_description
1 polymer ?
#
loop_
_entity_poly.entity_id
_entity_poly.type
_entity_poly.pdbx_seq_one_letter_code
_entity_poly.pdbx_strand_id
1 'polypeptide(L)'
;MQIRVRCGCGEAGCPEWAIVEAAFTFTVGYHELAGTKVALKKPLLVLRKKKTTAVAAETELEVIGVIRHKILFKDRPKALISKPQVKEKKTLPLPAPAAAPPPQSS
;
A
#
# COMPACT_ATOMS: atom_id res chain seq x y z
N MET A 1 -7.98 -11.30 5.43
CA MET A 1 -7.05 -12.37 5.85
C MET A 1 -6.25 -11.76 6.98
N GLN A 2 -6.40 -12.30 8.19
CA GLN A 2 -5.81 -11.74 9.39
C GLN A 2 -4.64 -12.64 9.77
N ILE A 3 -3.43 -12.10 9.68
CA ILE A 3 -2.25 -12.80 10.18
C ILE A 3 -2.08 -12.35 11.62
N ARG A 4 -2.18 -13.31 12.55
CA ARG A 4 -1.91 -13.08 13.98
C ARG A 4 -0.43 -13.31 14.20
N VAL A 5 0.33 -12.24 14.42
CA VAL A 5 1.76 -12.31 14.75
C VAL A 5 1.90 -12.37 16.26
N ARG A 6 2.72 -13.30 16.76
CA ARG A 6 3.05 -13.44 18.18
C ARG A 6 4.31 -12.62 18.46
N CYS A 7 4.28 -11.71 19.44
CA CYS A 7 5.50 -11.04 19.91
C CYS A 7 6.53 -12.05 20.42
N GLY A 8 7.78 -11.89 19.98
CA GLY A 8 8.93 -12.72 20.38
C GLY A 8 9.59 -12.30 21.71
N CYS A 9 8.97 -11.38 22.45
CA CYS A 9 9.53 -10.71 23.63
C CYS A 9 9.68 -11.58 24.89
N GLY A 10 9.28 -12.86 24.88
CA GLY A 10 9.60 -13.83 25.94
C GLY A 10 8.96 -13.59 27.32
N GLU A 11 8.29 -12.46 27.57
CA GLU A 11 7.60 -12.18 28.83
C GLU A 11 6.22 -12.83 28.92
N ALA A 12 5.90 -13.37 30.11
CA ALA A 12 4.68 -14.13 30.39
C ALA A 12 3.37 -13.32 30.27
N GLY A 13 3.45 -11.99 30.07
CA GLY A 13 2.30 -11.08 30.09
C GLY A 13 2.08 -10.25 28.82
N CYS A 14 2.75 -10.52 27.70
CA CYS A 14 2.64 -9.65 26.53
C CYS A 14 1.33 -9.88 25.72
N PRO A 15 0.43 -8.87 25.60
CA PRO A 15 -0.84 -9.00 24.89
C PRO A 15 -0.71 -8.73 23.37
N GLU A 16 0.44 -8.96 22.75
CA GLU A 16 0.66 -8.53 21.37
C GLU A 16 0.23 -9.62 20.37
N TRP A 17 -1.05 -9.54 19.99
CA TRP A 17 -1.54 -10.03 18.70
C TRP A 17 -1.75 -8.82 17.80
N ALA A 18 -0.74 -8.44 17.02
CA ALA A 18 -0.96 -7.47 15.96
C ALA A 18 -1.82 -8.15 14.87
N ILE A 19 -3.03 -7.64 14.62
CA ILE A 19 -3.82 -8.02 13.44
C ILE A 19 -3.16 -7.30 12.26
N VAL A 20 -2.33 -8.02 11.52
CA VAL A 20 -1.76 -7.49 10.28
C VAL A 20 -2.76 -7.80 9.16
N GLU A 21 -3.42 -6.75 8.65
CA GLU A 21 -4.13 -6.85 7.38
C GLU A 21 -3.11 -7.02 6.25
N ALA A 22 -3.26 -8.08 5.46
CA ALA A 22 -2.41 -8.30 4.30
C ALA A 22 -2.63 -7.18 3.27
N ALA A 23 -1.63 -6.30 3.12
CA ALA A 23 -1.61 -5.27 2.10
C ALA A 23 -1.31 -5.88 0.72
N PHE A 24 -2.08 -5.51 -0.30
CA PHE A 24 -1.78 -5.87 -1.68
C PHE A 24 -1.19 -4.65 -2.36
N THR A 25 0.04 -4.75 -2.85
CA THR A 25 0.68 -3.68 -3.63
C THR A 25 1.03 -4.20 -5.02
N PHE A 26 0.89 -3.34 -6.03
CA PHE A 26 1.25 -3.66 -7.40
C PHE A 26 2.15 -2.54 -7.94
N THR A 27 3.37 -2.90 -8.28
CA THR A 27 4.38 -1.96 -8.76
C THR A 27 4.52 -2.10 -10.26
N VAL A 28 4.39 -0.98 -10.98
CA VAL A 28 4.57 -0.89 -12.43
C VAL A 28 5.49 0.27 -12.75
N GLY A 29 6.70 -0.03 -13.19
CA GLY A 29 7.74 0.99 -13.38
C GLY A 29 8.02 1.74 -12.07
N TYR A 30 7.84 3.07 -12.10
CA TYR A 30 8.02 3.95 -10.92
C TYR A 30 6.73 4.21 -10.14
N HIS A 31 5.67 3.47 -10.43
CA HIS A 31 4.38 3.66 -9.80
C HIS A 31 4.01 2.48 -8.90
N GLU A 32 3.47 2.80 -7.74
CA GLU A 32 2.92 1.84 -6.79
C GLU A 32 1.42 2.04 -6.68
N LEU A 33 0.66 0.94 -6.79
CA LEU A 33 -0.78 0.91 -6.60
C LEU A 33 -1.10 0.07 -5.37
N ALA A 34 -1.86 0.66 -4.45
CA ALA A 34 -2.45 -0.08 -3.34
C ALA A 34 -3.73 -0.79 -3.83
N GLY A 35 -3.82 -2.08 -3.53
CA GLY A 35 -4.89 -2.97 -3.94
C GLY A 35 -5.72 -3.43 -2.76
N THR A 36 -7.02 -3.62 -2.98
CA THR A 36 -7.93 -4.22 -2.01
C THR A 36 -8.45 -5.55 -2.52
N LYS A 37 -8.41 -6.61 -1.70
CA LYS A 37 -9.03 -7.89 -2.03
C LYS A 37 -10.56 -7.80 -1.89
N VAL A 38 -11.27 -8.12 -2.96
CA VAL A 38 -12.72 -8.08 -3.04
C VAL A 38 -13.25 -9.45 -3.44
N ALA A 39 -14.16 -10.01 -2.64
CA ALA A 39 -14.89 -11.23 -3.01
C ALA A 39 -15.91 -10.93 -4.11
N LEU A 40 -15.98 -11.79 -5.12
CA LEU A 40 -16.93 -11.66 -6.22
C LEU A 40 -18.28 -12.24 -5.82
N LYS A 41 -19.37 -11.46 -6.00
CA LYS A 41 -20.75 -11.94 -5.78
C LYS A 41 -21.12 -13.10 -6.70
N LYS A 42 -20.57 -13.09 -7.92
CA LYS A 42 -20.73 -14.16 -8.91
C LYS A 42 -19.32 -14.65 -9.29
N PRO A 43 -18.90 -15.85 -8.83
CA PRO A 43 -17.62 -16.42 -9.21
C PRO A 43 -17.51 -16.62 -10.72
N LEU A 44 -16.31 -16.44 -11.27
CA LEU A 44 -16.05 -16.57 -12.70
C LEU A 44 -15.34 -17.89 -12.99
N LEU A 45 -15.87 -18.69 -13.92
CA LEU A 45 -15.21 -19.90 -14.41
C LEU A 45 -14.18 -19.54 -15.47
N VAL A 46 -12.96 -20.07 -15.34
CA VAL A 46 -11.88 -19.90 -16.31
C VAL A 46 -11.84 -21.13 -17.20
N LEU A 47 -12.03 -20.92 -18.50
CA LEU A 47 -12.01 -21.96 -19.52
C LEU A 47 -10.85 -21.71 -20.49
N ARG A 48 -10.10 -22.77 -20.84
CA ARG A 48 -9.10 -22.75 -21.90
C ARG A 48 -9.68 -23.41 -23.15
N LYS A 49 -9.65 -22.71 -24.28
CA LYS A 49 -9.95 -23.34 -25.56
C LYS A 49 -8.80 -24.27 -25.94
N LYS A 50 -9.08 -25.55 -26.15
CA LYS A 50 -8.08 -26.49 -26.65
C LYS A 50 -7.84 -26.19 -28.14
N LYS A 51 -6.58 -26.08 -28.52
CA LYS A 51 -6.22 -25.85 -29.91
C LYS A 51 -6.25 -27.19 -30.64
N THR A 52 -7.35 -27.45 -31.34
CA THR A 52 -7.52 -28.63 -32.19
C THR A 52 -7.06 -28.29 -33.62
N THR A 53 -6.11 -29.05 -34.16
CA THR A 53 -5.58 -28.90 -35.53
C THR A 53 -6.44 -29.60 -36.59
N ALA A 54 -7.50 -30.30 -36.17
CA ALA A 54 -8.44 -30.96 -37.06
C ALA A 54 -9.49 -29.96 -37.59
N VAL A 55 -9.81 -30.08 -38.88
CA VAL A 55 -10.73 -29.22 -39.64
C VAL A 55 -12.21 -29.42 -39.23
N ALA A 56 -12.49 -30.39 -38.35
CA ALA A 56 -13.82 -30.63 -37.81
C ALA A 56 -14.10 -29.71 -36.61
N ALA A 57 -15.26 -29.07 -36.63
CA ALA A 57 -15.69 -27.96 -35.77
C ALA A 57 -15.93 -28.31 -34.28
N GLU A 58 -15.20 -29.26 -33.70
CA GLU A 58 -15.31 -29.61 -32.28
C GLU A 58 -14.50 -28.64 -31.43
N THR A 59 -15.20 -27.68 -30.84
CA THR A 59 -14.61 -26.73 -29.89
C THR A 59 -14.59 -27.36 -28.50
N GLU A 60 -13.47 -27.99 -28.15
CA GLU A 60 -13.22 -28.46 -26.79
C GLU A 60 -12.79 -27.31 -25.87
N LEU A 61 -13.43 -27.21 -24.71
CA LEU A 61 -13.13 -26.26 -23.65
C LEU A 61 -12.69 -27.01 -22.40
N GLU A 62 -11.52 -26.66 -21.88
CA GLU A 62 -10.95 -27.23 -20.67
C GLU A 62 -11.20 -26.30 -19.48
N VAL A 63 -11.66 -26.87 -18.37
CA VAL A 63 -11.89 -26.10 -17.14
C VAL A 63 -10.58 -25.90 -16.40
N ILE A 64 -10.14 -24.65 -16.24
CA ILE A 64 -8.89 -24.32 -15.52
C ILE A 64 -9.15 -24.06 -14.04
N GLY A 65 -10.23 -23.35 -13.70
CA GLY A 65 -10.50 -23.00 -12.30
C GLY A 65 -11.61 -21.96 -12.13
N VAL A 66 -11.85 -21.57 -10.87
CA VAL A 66 -12.89 -20.61 -10.50
C VAL A 66 -12.29 -19.42 -9.77
N ILE A 67 -12.47 -18.22 -10.31
CA ILE A 67 -12.07 -16.96 -9.67
C ILE A 67 -13.17 -16.54 -8.71
N ARG A 68 -12.87 -16.54 -7.41
CA ARG A 68 -13.79 -16.09 -6.34
C ARG A 68 -13.45 -14.72 -5.78
N HIS A 69 -12.22 -14.27 -5.96
CA HIS A 69 -11.73 -13.00 -5.43
C HIS A 69 -10.96 -12.26 -6.51
N LYS A 70 -11.00 -10.93 -6.47
CA LYS A 70 -10.12 -10.07 -7.26
C LYS A 70 -9.35 -9.14 -6.34
N ILE A 71 -8.17 -8.71 -6.77
CA ILE A 71 -7.47 -7.58 -6.16
C ILE A 71 -7.81 -6.37 -7.02
N LEU A 72 -8.35 -5.32 -6.41
CA LEU A 72 -8.85 -4.15 -7.11
C LEU A 72 -8.02 -2.93 -6.72
N PHE A 73 -7.41 -2.30 -7.71
CA PHE A 73 -6.62 -1.08 -7.57
C PHE A 73 -7.48 0.08 -8.07
N LYS A 74 -8.18 0.74 -7.15
CA LYS A 74 -9.05 1.90 -7.46
C LYS A 74 -8.33 3.24 -7.33
N ASP A 75 -7.28 3.26 -6.51
CA ASP A 75 -6.59 4.50 -6.17
C ASP A 75 -5.55 4.86 -7.22
N ARG A 76 -5.32 6.17 -7.35
CA ARG A 76 -4.34 6.72 -8.28
C ARG A 76 -2.93 6.18 -7.95
N PRO A 77 -2.14 5.73 -8.94
CA PRO A 77 -0.79 5.25 -8.72
C PRO A 77 0.09 6.33 -8.06
N LYS A 78 0.80 5.95 -7.00
CA LYS A 78 1.74 6.83 -6.29
C LYS A 78 3.10 6.70 -6.96
N ALA A 79 3.72 7.83 -7.31
CA ALA A 79 5.08 7.82 -7.82
C ALA A 79 6.05 7.51 -6.67
N LEU A 80 6.98 6.59 -6.89
CA LEU A 80 8.09 6.29 -5.98
C LEU A 80 9.13 7.43 -5.97
N ILE A 81 9.10 8.28 -7.00
CA ILE A 81 9.97 9.45 -7.12
C ILE A 81 9.35 10.58 -6.28
N SER A 82 10.01 10.90 -5.17
CA SER A 82 9.53 11.81 -4.13
C SER A 82 9.33 13.24 -4.62
N LYS A 83 8.34 13.92 -4.04
CA LYS A 83 8.24 15.39 -4.08
C LYS A 83 9.58 16.01 -3.66
N PRO A 84 10.05 17.10 -4.28
CA PRO A 84 11.29 17.76 -3.89
C PRO A 84 11.24 18.17 -2.42
N GLN A 85 12.28 17.81 -1.66
CA GLN A 85 12.48 18.25 -0.29
C GLN A 85 12.64 19.78 -0.30
N VAL A 86 11.62 20.52 0.13
CA VAL A 86 11.78 21.93 0.43
C VAL A 86 12.67 22.00 1.67
N LYS A 87 13.97 22.26 1.47
CA LYS A 87 14.87 22.63 2.56
C LYS A 87 14.27 23.87 3.22
N GLU A 88 13.66 23.70 4.40
CA GLU A 88 13.29 24.82 5.25
C GLU A 88 14.56 25.64 5.52
N LYS A 89 14.59 26.85 4.97
CA LYS A 89 15.65 27.81 5.22
C LYS A 89 15.49 28.21 6.68
N LYS A 90 16.34 27.65 7.55
CA LYS A 90 16.43 27.98 8.97
C LYS A 90 16.59 29.49 9.11
N THR A 91 15.50 30.20 9.41
CA THR A 91 15.54 31.61 9.80
C THR A 91 16.25 31.66 11.15
N LEU A 92 17.48 32.18 11.14
CA LEU A 92 18.20 32.51 12.37
C LEU A 92 17.39 33.58 13.13
N PRO A 93 17.18 33.45 14.45
CA PRO A 93 16.55 34.49 15.24
C PRO A 93 17.41 35.76 15.16
N LEU A 94 16.80 36.90 14.85
CA LEU A 94 17.43 38.21 14.98
C LEU A 94 17.82 38.43 16.46
N PRO A 95 19.02 39.00 16.74
CA PRO A 95 19.42 39.30 18.10
C PRO A 95 18.48 40.33 18.72
N ALA A 96 18.15 40.14 20.00
CA ALA A 96 17.28 41.02 20.78
C ALA A 96 17.85 42.45 20.83
N PRO A 97 16.99 43.50 20.80
CA PRO A 97 17.45 44.86 20.98
C PRO A 97 18.00 45.05 22.40
N ALA A 98 19.20 45.64 22.47
CA ALA A 98 19.89 45.94 23.72
C ALA A 98 19.00 46.80 24.64
N ALA A 99 18.98 46.43 25.92
CA ALA A 99 18.28 47.15 26.97
C ALA A 99 18.80 48.61 27.07
N ALA A 100 17.86 49.56 27.07
CA ALA A 100 18.15 50.96 27.34
C ALA A 100 18.62 51.13 28.80
N PRO A 101 19.57 52.05 29.08
CA PRO A 101 20.01 52.32 30.44
C PRO A 101 18.90 53.02 31.25
N PRO A 102 18.85 52.80 32.57
CA PRO A 102 17.83 53.41 33.43
C PRO A 102 18.02 54.94 33.51
N PRO A 103 16.93 55.70 33.73
CA PRO A 103 17.01 57.14 33.91
C PRO A 103 17.77 57.46 35.20
N GLN A 104 18.85 58.23 35.10
CA GLN A 104 19.51 58.83 36.26
C GLN A 104 18.60 59.93 36.80
N SER A 105 18.18 59.77 38.05
CA SER A 105 17.54 60.80 38.84
C SER A 105 18.59 61.66 39.54
N SER A 106 18.31 62.97 39.56
CA SER A 106 18.93 64.04 40.37
C SER A 106 20.17 64.72 39.79
#